data_AF-A0A971ZEG8-F1
#
_entry.id   AF-A0A971ZEG8-F1
#
_cell.length_a   1.000
_cell.length_b   1.000
_cell.length_c   1.000
_cell.angle_alpha   90.00
_cell.angle_beta   90.00
_cell.angle_gamma   90.00
#
_symmetry.space_group_name_H-M   'P 1'
#
loop_
_entity.id
_entity.type
_entity.pdbx_description
1 polymer ?
#
loop_
_entity_poly.entity_id
_entity_poly.type
_entity_poly.pdbx_seq_one_letter_code
_entity_poly.pdbx_strand_id
1 'polypeptide(L)'
;MSANPSFHWDDPLLLNEQLSDEERMIRDAAHAYCQDKLAPRVLEAFRHEKTDPSIFREMGELGLLGVTIPVEYGGSGLNYVSYGLVAREVERIDSGYRSMMSVQSSLVMVPINEFGSEEQKQKYLPKLATGEWIG
;
A
#
# COMPACT_ATOMS: atom_id res chain seq x y z
N MET A 1 -32.96 13.05 25.66
CA MET A 1 -32.56 11.64 25.88
C MET A 1 -31.28 11.42 25.10
N SER A 2 -30.17 11.07 25.74
CA SER A 2 -28.94 10.69 25.04
C SER A 2 -29.21 9.38 24.30
N ALA A 3 -28.96 9.34 23.00
CA ALA A 3 -28.99 8.09 22.25
C ALA A 3 -27.92 7.15 22.81
N ASN A 4 -28.26 5.88 23.01
CA ASN A 4 -27.25 4.87 23.35
C ASN A 4 -26.23 4.80 22.20
N PRO A 5 -24.92 4.72 22.49
CA PRO A 5 -23.92 4.54 21.45
C PRO A 5 -24.19 3.24 20.68
N SER A 6 -24.11 3.31 19.35
CA SER A 6 -24.24 2.15 18.46
C SER A 6 -23.00 1.26 18.60
N PHE A 7 -23.19 -0.05 18.79
CA PHE A 7 -22.06 -0.99 18.82
C PHE A 7 -21.77 -1.52 17.40
N HIS A 8 -20.51 -1.41 16.98
CA HIS A 8 -20.00 -1.91 15.70
C HIS A 8 -19.17 -3.17 15.94
N TRP A 9 -19.68 -4.36 15.58
CA TRP A 9 -19.01 -5.63 15.90
C TRP A 9 -17.71 -5.84 15.11
N ASP A 10 -17.62 -5.23 13.93
CA ASP A 10 -16.50 -5.25 13.00
C ASP A 10 -15.45 -4.16 13.27
N ASP A 11 -15.81 -3.17 14.09
CA ASP A 11 -14.90 -2.15 14.63
C ASP A 11 -15.24 -1.78 16.09
N PRO A 12 -15.10 -2.69 17.07
CA PRO A 12 -15.61 -2.50 18.43
C PRO A 12 -15.02 -1.31 19.19
N LEU A 13 -13.81 -0.89 18.83
CA LEU A 13 -13.09 0.23 19.44
C LEU A 13 -13.00 1.44 18.50
N LEU A 14 -13.80 1.43 17.42
CA LEU A 14 -13.96 2.54 16.50
C LEU A 14 -12.61 3.02 15.93
N LEU A 15 -11.76 2.10 15.48
CA LEU A 15 -10.51 2.41 14.78
C LEU A 15 -10.76 3.44 13.68
N ASN A 16 -11.86 3.35 12.94
CA ASN A 16 -12.19 4.32 11.91
C ASN A 16 -12.27 5.77 12.45
N GLU A 17 -12.77 5.97 13.68
CA GLU A 17 -12.84 7.30 14.32
C GLU A 17 -11.49 7.79 14.85
N GLN A 18 -10.53 6.88 15.02
CA GLN A 18 -9.17 7.19 15.47
C GLN A 18 -8.24 7.62 14.32
N LEU A 19 -8.61 7.32 13.08
CA LEU A 19 -7.83 7.66 11.89
C LEU A 19 -8.08 9.10 11.43
N SER A 20 -7.06 9.72 10.86
CA SER A 20 -7.21 10.99 10.12
C SER A 20 -8.01 10.78 8.82
N ASP A 21 -8.51 11.87 8.23
CA ASP A 21 -9.22 11.78 6.95
C ASP A 21 -8.29 11.26 5.84
N GLU A 22 -7.02 11.66 5.84
CA GLU A 22 -6.01 11.18 4.89
C GLU A 22 -5.74 9.68 5.04
N GLU A 23 -5.64 9.18 6.27
CA GLU A 23 -5.47 7.75 6.57
C GLU A 23 -6.69 6.92 6.14
N ARG A 24 -7.91 7.43 6.31
CA ARG A 24 -9.12 6.78 5.80
C ARG A 24 -9.15 6.77 4.28
N MET A 25 -8.80 7.89 3.63
CA MET A 25 -8.79 8.00 2.18
C MET A 25 -7.84 6.99 1.52
N ILE A 26 -6.60 6.87 2.02
CA ILE A 26 -5.63 5.92 1.45
C ILE A 26 -6.03 4.46 1.73
N ARG A 27 -6.59 4.17 2.91
CA ARG A 27 -7.18 2.85 3.21
C ARG A 27 -8.29 2.50 2.22
N ASP A 28 -9.21 3.43 1.98
CA ASP A 28 -10.37 3.19 1.12
C ASP A 28 -9.96 3.05 -0.35
N ALA A 29 -8.96 3.81 -0.80
CA ALA A 29 -8.36 3.64 -2.12
C ALA A 29 -7.68 2.27 -2.28
N ALA A 30 -6.88 1.85 -1.29
CA ALA A 30 -6.26 0.54 -1.27
C ALA A 30 -7.31 -0.58 -1.26
N HIS A 31 -8.35 -0.44 -0.44
CA HIS A 31 -9.47 -1.38 -0.37
C HIS A 31 -10.16 -1.54 -1.73
N ALA A 32 -10.54 -0.43 -2.37
CA ALA A 32 -11.21 -0.45 -3.67
C ALA A 32 -10.38 -1.16 -4.74
N TYR A 33 -9.09 -0.83 -4.84
CA TYR A 33 -8.16 -1.52 -5.74
C TYR A 33 -8.06 -3.02 -5.44
N CYS A 34 -7.89 -3.39 -4.17
CA CYS A 34 -7.76 -4.78 -3.76
C CYS A 34 -9.00 -5.61 -4.14
N GLN A 35 -10.20 -5.07 -3.92
CA GLN A 35 -11.44 -5.76 -4.28
C GLN A 35 -11.67 -5.83 -5.80
N ASP A 36 -11.38 -4.76 -6.54
CA ASP A 36 -11.63 -4.71 -7.99
C ASP A 36 -10.57 -5.45 -8.81
N LYS A 37 -9.30 -5.37 -8.40
CA LYS A 37 -8.16 -5.83 -9.21
C LYS A 37 -7.45 -7.07 -8.66
N LEU A 38 -7.30 -7.20 -7.34
CA LEU A 38 -6.55 -8.33 -6.77
C LEU A 38 -7.46 -9.53 -6.48
N ALA A 39 -8.63 -9.31 -5.90
CA ALA A 39 -9.56 -10.37 -5.52
C ALA A 39 -9.96 -11.30 -6.70
N PRO A 40 -10.21 -10.80 -7.92
CA PRO A 40 -10.52 -11.68 -9.05
C PRO A 40 -9.33 -12.53 -9.53
N ARG A 41 -8.09 -12.14 -9.22
CA ARG A 41 -6.86 -12.80 -9.69
C ARG A 41 -6.38 -13.90 -8.75
N VAL A 42 -6.64 -13.75 -7.44
CA VAL A 42 -5.97 -14.53 -6.38
C VAL A 42 -6.14 -16.04 -6.52
N LEU A 43 -7.33 -16.53 -6.88
CA LEU A 43 -7.61 -17.97 -6.90
C LEU A 43 -6.75 -18.71 -7.94
N GLU A 44 -6.69 -18.16 -9.15
CA GLU A 44 -5.92 -18.74 -10.25
C GLU A 44 -4.41 -18.48 -10.09
N ALA A 45 -4.04 -17.30 -9.60
CA ALA A 45 -2.67 -16.94 -9.26
C ALA A 45 -2.07 -17.92 -8.24
N PHE A 46 -2.79 -18.14 -7.14
CA PHE A 46 -2.37 -19.05 -6.08
C PHE A 46 -2.31 -20.50 -6.56
N ARG A 47 -3.37 -21.00 -7.23
CA ARG A 47 -3.44 -22.39 -7.70
C ARG A 47 -2.30 -22.74 -8.68
N HIS A 48 -1.93 -21.80 -9.52
CA HIS A 48 -0.96 -22.03 -10.60
C HIS A 48 0.42 -21.43 -10.33
N GLU A 49 0.67 -20.91 -9.12
CA GLU A 49 1.95 -20.32 -8.72
C GLU A 49 2.42 -19.22 -9.69
N LYS A 50 1.52 -18.31 -10.04
CA LYS A 50 1.79 -17.20 -10.98
C LYS A 50 1.42 -15.86 -10.37
N THR A 51 2.20 -14.85 -10.74
CA THR A 51 1.95 -13.45 -10.39
C THR A 51 2.01 -12.61 -11.65
N ASP A 52 1.06 -11.69 -11.80
CA ASP A 52 1.05 -10.70 -12.89
C ASP A 52 1.94 -9.50 -12.52
N PRO A 53 3.04 -9.22 -13.25
CA PRO A 53 3.89 -8.07 -12.99
C PRO A 53 3.19 -6.72 -13.18
N SER A 54 2.03 -6.66 -13.86
CA SER A 54 1.27 -5.41 -14.00
C SER A 54 0.82 -4.84 -12.65
N ILE A 55 0.65 -5.70 -11.64
CA ILE A 55 0.23 -5.33 -10.28
C ILE A 55 1.14 -4.24 -9.68
N PHE A 56 2.44 -4.26 -9.98
CA PHE A 56 3.35 -3.21 -9.51
C PHE A 56 3.01 -1.83 -10.09
N ARG A 57 2.74 -1.76 -11.40
CA ARG A 57 2.34 -0.50 -12.05
C ARG A 57 0.99 -0.03 -11.54
N GLU A 58 0.04 -0.93 -11.41
CA GLU A 58 -1.30 -0.62 -10.87
C GLU A 58 -1.20 -0.05 -9.43
N MET A 59 -0.38 -0.66 -8.57
CA MET A 59 -0.13 -0.14 -7.22
C MET A 59 0.61 1.22 -7.23
N GLY A 60 1.57 1.40 -8.14
CA GLY A 60 2.32 2.64 -8.27
C GLY A 60 1.47 3.82 -8.76
N GLU A 61 0.57 3.59 -9.71
CA GLU A 61 -0.41 4.60 -10.19
C GLU A 61 -1.32 5.12 -9.08
N LEU A 62 -1.57 4.30 -8.06
CA LEU A 62 -2.39 4.64 -6.89
C LEU A 62 -1.58 5.17 -5.69
N GLY A 63 -0.25 5.25 -5.81
CA GLY A 63 0.63 5.68 -4.71
C GLY A 63 0.70 4.68 -3.55
N LEU A 64 0.51 3.38 -3.82
CA LEU A 64 0.58 2.32 -2.81
C LEU A 64 2.00 1.74 -2.64
N LEU A 65 2.95 2.12 -3.50
CA LEU A 65 4.36 1.77 -3.40
C LEU A 65 5.16 2.94 -2.82
N GLY A 66 6.01 2.66 -1.83
CA GLY A 66 6.78 3.72 -1.18
C GLY A 66 5.91 4.76 -0.48
N VAL A 67 4.87 4.32 0.23
CA VAL A 67 3.89 5.19 0.93
C VAL A 67 4.57 6.25 1.80
N THR A 68 5.67 5.88 2.49
CA THR A 68 6.43 6.77 3.37
C THR A 68 7.60 7.51 2.69
N ILE A 69 7.82 7.28 1.40
CA ILE A 69 8.89 7.92 0.64
C ILE A 69 8.45 9.35 0.30
N PRO A 70 9.33 10.35 0.42
CA PRO A 70 8.99 11.74 0.10
C PRO A 70 8.44 11.94 -1.31
N VAL A 71 7.51 12.90 -1.44
CA VAL A 71 6.87 13.26 -2.72
C VAL A 71 7.88 13.74 -3.76
N GLU A 72 8.98 14.38 -3.33
CA GLU A 72 10.07 14.80 -4.22
C GLU A 72 10.75 13.65 -4.97
N TYR A 73 10.65 12.41 -4.45
CA TYR A 73 11.17 11.21 -5.09
C TYR A 73 10.05 10.33 -5.71
N GLY A 74 8.83 10.86 -5.80
CA GLY A 74 7.67 10.19 -6.38
C GLY A 74 6.88 9.29 -5.44
N GLY A 75 7.24 9.20 -4.16
CA GLY A 75 6.44 8.51 -3.15
C GLY A 75 5.22 9.33 -2.70
N SER A 76 4.40 8.76 -1.81
CA SER A 76 3.18 9.42 -1.34
C SER A 76 3.41 10.37 -0.16
N GLY A 77 4.57 10.32 0.50
CA GLY A 77 4.91 11.18 1.63
C GLY A 77 4.03 10.98 2.87
N LEU A 78 3.32 9.86 2.97
CA LEU A 78 2.37 9.56 4.04
C LEU A 78 3.06 8.90 5.24
N ASN A 79 2.32 8.82 6.34
CA ASN A 79 2.84 8.29 7.60
C ASN A 79 2.83 6.74 7.66
N TYR A 80 3.44 6.18 8.72
CA TYR A 80 3.48 4.73 8.92
C TYR A 80 2.12 4.09 9.23
N VAL A 81 1.15 4.85 9.77
CA VAL A 81 -0.22 4.35 9.96
C VAL A 81 -0.86 4.09 8.59
N SER A 82 -0.72 5.03 7.66
CA SER A 82 -1.15 4.89 6.26
C SER A 82 -0.51 3.67 5.60
N TYR A 83 0.81 3.48 5.76
CA TYR A 83 1.48 2.29 5.25
C TYR A 83 0.90 0.99 5.83
N GLY A 84 0.67 0.94 7.14
CA GLY A 84 0.05 -0.20 7.81
C GLY A 84 -1.38 -0.48 7.33
N LEU A 85 -2.18 0.56 7.07
CA LEU A 85 -3.54 0.43 6.54
C LEU A 85 -3.54 -0.13 5.12
N VAL A 86 -2.64 0.36 4.25
CA VAL A 86 -2.48 -0.20 2.89
C VAL A 86 -2.08 -1.68 2.98
N ALA A 87 -1.09 -2.02 3.82
CA ALA A 87 -0.68 -3.41 4.01
C ALA A 87 -1.82 -4.30 4.49
N ARG A 88 -2.64 -3.82 5.43
CA ARG A 88 -3.83 -4.51 5.93
C ARG A 88 -4.85 -4.80 4.82
N GLU A 89 -5.12 -3.84 3.94
CA GLU A 89 -6.09 -4.04 2.86
C GLU A 89 -5.56 -4.95 1.75
N VAL A 90 -4.26 -4.89 1.43
CA VAL A 90 -3.64 -5.79 0.45
C VAL A 90 -3.60 -7.24 0.97
N GLU A 91 -3.17 -7.44 2.23
CA GLU A 91 -3.10 -8.78 2.83
C GLU A 91 -4.46 -9.38 3.15
N ARG A 92 -5.51 -8.56 3.23
CA ARG A 92 -6.89 -9.05 3.27
C ARG A 92 -7.23 -9.92 2.05
N ILE A 93 -6.57 -9.67 0.91
CA ILE A 93 -6.68 -10.51 -0.29
C ILE A 93 -5.69 -11.67 -0.23
N ASP A 94 -4.39 -11.36 -0.14
CA ASP A 94 -3.33 -12.38 -0.11
C ASP A 94 -2.01 -11.85 0.45
N SER A 95 -1.34 -12.67 1.26
CA SER A 95 -0.05 -12.35 1.85
C SER A 95 1.09 -12.24 0.82
N GLY A 96 0.99 -12.91 -0.33
CA GLY A 96 1.95 -12.81 -1.43
C GLY A 96 1.95 -11.41 -2.06
N TYR A 97 0.77 -10.83 -2.30
CA TYR A 97 0.66 -9.45 -2.79
C TYR A 97 1.23 -8.43 -1.80
N ARG A 98 0.92 -8.58 -0.51
CA ARG A 98 1.50 -7.71 0.52
C ARG A 98 3.02 -7.91 0.62
N SER A 99 3.53 -9.11 0.33
CA SER A 99 4.98 -9.38 0.29
C SER A 99 5.68 -8.62 -0.81
N MET A 100 5.12 -8.64 -2.03
CA MET A 100 5.64 -7.86 -3.16
C MET A 100 5.71 -6.36 -2.83
N MET A 101 4.62 -5.82 -2.25
CA MET A 101 4.55 -4.42 -1.84
C MET A 101 5.57 -4.08 -0.74
N SER A 102 5.74 -4.96 0.26
CA SER A 102 6.70 -4.79 1.35
C SER A 102 8.15 -4.82 0.87
N VAL A 103 8.49 -5.72 -0.07
CA VAL A 103 9.84 -5.77 -0.66
C VAL A 103 10.12 -4.45 -1.38
N GLN A 104 9.23 -4.06 -2.30
CA GLN A 104 9.40 -2.84 -3.09
C GLN A 104 9.55 -1.61 -2.17
N SER A 105 8.66 -1.45 -1.19
CA SER A 105 8.64 -0.26 -0.34
C SER A 105 9.76 -0.29 0.71
N SER A 106 9.77 -1.30 1.58
CA SER A 106 10.60 -1.31 2.79
C SER A 106 11.98 -1.95 2.60
N LEU A 107 12.16 -2.84 1.62
CA LEU A 107 13.43 -3.53 1.42
C LEU A 107 14.25 -2.96 0.25
N VAL A 108 13.62 -2.17 -0.62
CA VAL A 108 14.28 -1.54 -1.78
C VAL A 108 14.23 -0.02 -1.67
N MET A 109 13.04 0.59 -1.67
CA MET A 109 12.93 2.05 -1.69
C MET A 109 13.45 2.70 -0.41
N VAL A 110 13.11 2.16 0.78
CA VAL A 110 13.61 2.68 2.07
C VAL A 110 15.14 2.71 2.14
N PRO A 111 15.90 1.62 1.89
CA PRO A 111 17.36 1.70 1.97
C PRO A 111 17.99 2.64 0.93
N ILE A 112 17.39 2.77 -0.26
CA ILE A 112 17.84 3.80 -1.23
C ILE A 112 17.58 5.21 -0.69
N ASN A 113 16.42 5.45 -0.08
CA ASN A 113 16.06 6.74 0.50
C ASN A 113 16.92 7.12 1.71
N GLU A 114 17.21 6.17 2.60
CA GLU A 114 17.95 6.44 3.84
C GLU A 114 19.46 6.46 3.62
N PHE A 115 19.98 5.59 2.76
CA PHE A 115 21.43 5.34 2.66
C PHE A 115 22.01 5.66 1.28
N GLY A 116 21.17 5.96 0.29
CA GLY A 116 21.60 6.32 -1.06
C GLY A 116 22.09 7.77 -1.17
N SER A 117 22.98 8.01 -2.15
CA SER A 117 23.33 9.37 -2.57
C SER A 117 22.13 10.07 -3.23
N GLU A 118 22.16 11.39 -3.30
CA GLU A 118 21.11 12.16 -3.99
C GLU A 118 20.91 11.70 -5.44
N GLU A 119 22.00 11.43 -6.15
CA GLU A 119 21.95 10.88 -7.52
C GLU A 119 21.24 9.52 -7.57
N GLN A 120 21.46 8.63 -6.58
CA GLN A 120 20.78 7.34 -6.51
C GLN A 120 19.28 7.53 -6.24
N LYS A 121 18.92 8.40 -5.29
CA LYS A 121 17.51 8.68 -4.98
C LYS A 121 16.75 9.19 -6.20
N GLN A 122 17.27 10.23 -6.86
CA GLN A 122 16.67 10.83 -8.05
C GLN A 122 16.57 9.85 -9.22
N LYS A 123 17.53 8.93 -9.36
CA LYS A 123 17.54 7.94 -10.45
C LYS A 123 16.54 6.81 -10.23
N TYR A 124 16.49 6.24 -9.02
CA TYR A 124 15.80 4.97 -8.75
C TYR A 124 14.39 5.17 -8.19
N LEU A 125 14.22 6.03 -7.19
CA LEU A 125 12.98 6.12 -6.43
C LEU A 125 11.76 6.49 -7.30
N PRO A 126 11.82 7.44 -8.26
CA PRO A 126 10.66 7.76 -9.09
C PRO A 126 10.17 6.58 -9.94
N LYS A 127 11.09 5.73 -10.43
CA LYS A 127 10.75 4.55 -11.23
C LYS A 127 10.26 3.38 -10.38
N LEU A 128 10.75 3.26 -9.15
CA LEU A 128 10.26 2.27 -8.19
C LEU A 128 8.87 2.64 -7.65
N ALA A 129 8.62 3.93 -7.40
CA ALA A 129 7.35 4.43 -6.88
C ALA A 129 6.20 4.25 -7.87
N THR A 130 6.46 4.46 -9.17
CA THR A 130 5.49 4.22 -10.25
C THR A 130 5.31 2.74 -10.60
N GLY A 131 6.12 1.83 -10.02
CA GLY A 131 6.13 0.42 -10.38
C GLY A 131 6.65 0.15 -11.80
N GLU A 132 7.24 1.14 -12.48
CA GLU A 132 7.92 0.95 -13.76
C GLU A 132 9.08 -0.05 -13.59
N TRP A 133 9.83 0.10 -12.49
CA TRP A 133 10.89 -0.80 -12.06
C TRP A 133 10.46 -1.58 -10.82
N ILE A 134 10.89 -2.85 -10.77
CA ILE A 134 10.68 -3.77 -9.65
C ILE A 134 12.06 -4.05 -9.06
N GLY A 135 12.20 -3.89 -7.74
CA GLY A 135 13.42 -4.18 -7.01
C GLY A 135 13.53 -5.59 -6.45
#